data_AF-A0AAU1RFR0-F1
#
_entry.id   AF-A0AAU1RFR0-F1
#
_cell.length_a   1.000
_cell.length_b   1.000
_cell.length_c   1.000
_cell.angle_alpha   90.00
_cell.angle_beta   90.00
_cell.angle_gamma   90.00
#
_symmetry.space_group_name_H-M   'P 1'
#
loop_
_entity.id
_entity.type
_entity.pdbx_description
1 polymer ?
#
loop_
_entity_poly.entity_id
_entity_poly.type
_entity_poly.pdbx_seq_one_letter_code
_entity_poly.pdbx_strand_id
1 'polypeptide(L)'
;MSSSYVPSPPTEAPVEIPRAVLRLLALVDITTAGRRVLDELMYLSDPETGTAAISQNEMCAELGASKPTVNRGFKELRECGLAWSLEDGLYQLHPLLTGGKASSPVMPIPEIKAAEPERFTEQRRARYAAQVANLAAAG
;
A
#
# COMPACT_ATOMS: atom_id res chain seq x y z
N MET A 1 -5.75 -3.59 19.81
CA MET A 1 -5.28 -2.43 20.58
C MET A 1 -5.62 -1.19 19.78
N SER A 2 -6.32 -0.20 20.36
CA SER A 2 -6.56 1.08 19.69
C SER A 2 -5.30 1.93 19.91
N SER A 3 -4.57 2.21 18.83
CA SER A 3 -3.38 3.04 18.85
C SER A 3 -3.74 4.45 18.39
N SER A 4 -3.39 5.45 19.21
CA SER A 4 -3.58 6.87 18.90
C SER A 4 -2.34 7.47 18.25
N TYR A 5 -1.64 6.68 17.43
CA TYR A 5 -0.41 7.12 16.77
C TYR A 5 -0.70 8.34 15.89
N VAL A 6 0.06 9.42 16.12
CA VAL A 6 0.07 10.61 15.29
C VAL A 6 1.41 10.62 14.56
N PRO A 7 1.43 10.60 13.21
CA PRO A 7 2.65 10.65 12.44
C PRO A 7 3.46 11.90 12.81
N SER A 8 4.77 11.72 12.93
CA SER A 8 5.67 12.87 13.08
C SER A 8 5.65 13.73 11.81
N PRO A 9 5.85 15.05 11.92
CA PRO A 9 5.90 15.93 10.74
C PRO A 9 6.94 15.43 9.73
N PRO A 10 6.74 15.72 8.43
CA PRO A 10 7.63 15.25 7.37
C PRO A 10 9.07 15.63 7.67
N THR A 11 9.97 14.68 7.55
CA THR A 11 11.41 14.90 7.75
C THR A 11 12.13 14.91 6.41
N GLU A 12 13.29 15.56 6.34
CA GLU A 12 14.19 15.47 5.18
C GLU A 12 14.90 14.11 5.06
N ALA A 13 14.73 13.23 6.05
CA ALA A 13 15.34 11.91 6.00
C ALA A 13 14.77 11.09 4.83
N PRO A 14 15.62 10.42 4.04
CA PRO A 14 15.15 9.57 2.95
C PRO A 14 14.31 8.43 3.51
N VAL A 15 13.15 8.18 2.89
CA VAL A 15 12.31 7.03 3.22
C VAL A 15 13.00 5.76 2.72
N GLU A 16 13.41 4.90 3.66
CA GLU A 16 13.95 3.59 3.33
C GLU A 16 12.81 2.63 3.00
N ILE A 17 12.64 2.31 1.71
CA ILE A 17 11.72 1.27 1.27
C ILE A 17 12.52 -0.04 1.13
N PRO A 18 12.26 -1.06 1.96
CA PRO A 18 12.99 -2.33 1.86
C PRO A 18 12.86 -2.93 0.46
N ARG A 19 13.93 -3.56 -0.05
CA ARG A 19 13.89 -4.23 -1.36
C ARG A 19 12.78 -5.28 -1.47
N ALA A 20 12.46 -5.97 -0.37
CA ALA A 20 11.34 -6.91 -0.32
C ALA A 20 10.00 -6.23 -0.63
N VAL A 21 9.79 -5.01 -0.13
CA VAL A 21 8.61 -4.18 -0.43
C VAL A 21 8.61 -3.78 -1.90
N LEU A 22 9.75 -3.36 -2.46
CA LEU A 22 9.84 -3.02 -3.90
C LEU A 22 9.54 -4.22 -4.81
N ARG A 23 9.99 -5.42 -4.45
CA ARG A 23 9.64 -6.67 -5.17
C ARG A 23 8.15 -6.96 -5.11
N LEU A 24 7.56 -6.85 -3.93
CA LEU A 24 6.13 -7.02 -3.73
C LEU A 24 5.30 -6.00 -4.52
N LEU A 25 5.71 -4.73 -4.50
CA LEU A 25 5.06 -3.67 -5.27
C LEU A 25 5.21 -3.84 -6.78
N ALA A 26 6.24 -4.52 -7.25
CA ALA A 26 6.36 -4.92 -8.65
C ALA A 26 5.46 -6.10 -9.02
N LEU A 27 5.03 -6.89 -8.04
CA LEU A 27 4.13 -8.00 -8.26
C LEU A 27 2.66 -7.59 -8.25
N VAL A 28 2.28 -6.38 -7.88
CA VAL A 28 0.87 -5.97 -7.78
C VAL A 28 0.50 -4.93 -8.83
N ASP A 29 -0.68 -5.09 -9.41
CA ASP A 29 -1.14 -4.25 -10.51
C ASP A 29 -2.08 -3.14 -10.03
N ILE A 30 -1.52 -2.13 -9.36
CA ILE A 30 -2.27 -0.97 -8.84
C ILE A 30 -2.12 0.25 -9.74
N THR A 31 -3.18 1.06 -9.84
CA THR A 31 -3.12 2.32 -10.59
C THR A 31 -2.35 3.38 -9.80
N THR A 32 -2.08 4.53 -10.43
CA THR A 32 -1.55 5.71 -9.73
C THR A 32 -2.43 6.11 -8.54
N ALA A 33 -3.75 5.94 -8.64
CA ALA A 33 -4.66 6.23 -7.53
C ALA A 33 -4.45 5.26 -6.36
N GLY A 34 -4.40 3.96 -6.63
CA GLY A 34 -4.08 2.94 -5.62
C GLY A 34 -2.72 3.17 -4.99
N ARG A 35 -1.72 3.56 -5.80
CA ARG A 35 -0.37 3.86 -5.30
C ARG A 35 -0.35 5.06 -4.36
N ARG A 36 -1.01 6.16 -4.71
CA ARG A 36 -1.07 7.35 -3.85
C ARG A 36 -1.76 7.08 -2.51
N VAL A 37 -2.86 6.32 -2.54
CA VAL A 37 -3.53 5.88 -1.29
C VAL A 37 -2.59 5.00 -0.46
N LEU A 38 -1.85 4.08 -1.10
CA LEU A 38 -0.90 3.22 -0.39
C LEU A 38 0.22 4.01 0.26
N ASP A 39 0.83 4.95 -0.46
CA ASP A 39 1.91 5.78 0.07
C ASP A 39 1.45 6.57 1.29
N GLU A 40 0.24 7.13 1.26
CA GLU A 40 -0.36 7.82 2.40
C GLU A 40 -0.61 6.87 3.58
N LEU A 41 -1.19 5.69 3.35
CA LEU A 41 -1.37 4.71 4.42
C LEU A 41 -0.04 4.26 5.05
N MET A 42 1.01 4.08 4.24
CA MET A 42 2.34 3.75 4.76
C MET A 42 2.92 4.89 5.61
N TYR A 43 2.73 6.14 5.19
CA TYR A 43 3.15 7.31 5.96
C TYR A 43 2.43 7.40 7.31
N LEU A 44 1.14 7.10 7.33
CA LEU A 44 0.30 7.14 8.54
C LEU A 44 0.43 5.88 9.41
N SER A 45 1.13 4.85 8.94
CA SER A 45 1.18 3.55 9.60
C SER A 45 1.82 3.64 10.98
N ASP A 46 1.12 3.13 11.98
CA ASP A 46 1.67 2.88 13.31
C ASP A 46 2.79 1.82 13.21
N PRO A 47 4.01 2.12 13.69
CA PRO A 47 5.16 1.21 13.63
C PRO A 47 4.99 -0.05 14.49
N GLU A 48 4.08 -0.07 15.46
CA GLU A 48 3.85 -1.24 16.32
C GLU A 48 2.74 -2.15 15.83
N THR A 49 1.75 -1.61 15.14
CA THR A 49 0.55 -2.37 14.72
C THR A 49 0.40 -2.50 13.21
N GLY A 50 1.10 -1.68 12.43
CA GLY A 50 0.95 -1.64 10.98
C GLY A 50 -0.42 -1.12 10.53
N THR A 51 -1.16 -0.43 11.41
CA THR A 51 -2.47 0.17 11.08
C THR A 51 -2.34 1.64 10.75
N ALA A 52 -3.19 2.15 9.88
CA ALA A 52 -3.31 3.55 9.55
C ALA A 52 -4.74 4.05 9.81
N ALA A 53 -4.86 5.11 10.61
CA ALA A 53 -6.13 5.75 10.94
C ALA A 53 -6.34 6.99 10.07
N ILE A 54 -7.30 6.92 9.16
CA ILE A 54 -7.68 8.03 8.27
C ILE A 54 -9.06 7.74 7.66
N SER A 55 -9.98 8.69 7.69
CA SER A 55 -11.24 8.56 6.96
C SER A 55 -11.03 8.78 5.47
N GLN A 56 -11.93 8.25 4.64
CA GLN A 56 -11.88 8.50 3.19
C GLN A 56 -12.02 9.99 2.82
N ASN A 57 -12.70 10.78 3.65
CA ASN A 57 -12.85 12.22 3.41
C ASN A 57 -11.54 12.97 3.70
N GLU A 58 -10.84 12.60 4.78
CA GLU A 58 -9.49 13.12 5.07
C GLU A 58 -8.52 12.71 3.96
N MET A 59 -8.55 11.45 3.52
CA MET A 59 -7.75 10.97 2.38
C MET A 59 -8.02 11.78 1.09
N CYS A 60 -9.26 12.21 0.84
CA CYS A 60 -9.56 13.09 -0.29
C CYS A 60 -8.89 14.46 -0.16
N ALA A 61 -8.88 15.02 1.05
CA ALA A 61 -8.26 16.31 1.34
C ALA A 61 -6.73 16.23 1.21
N GLU A 62 -6.11 15.23 1.84
CA GLU A 62 -4.65 15.01 1.79
C GLU A 62 -4.16 14.80 0.36
N LEU A 63 -4.86 13.98 -0.42
CA LEU A 63 -4.46 13.70 -1.80
C LEU A 63 -4.93 14.76 -2.82
N GLY A 64 -5.73 15.74 -2.42
CA GLY A 64 -6.39 16.66 -3.36
C GLY A 64 -7.15 15.91 -4.47
N ALA A 65 -7.76 14.78 -4.12
CA ALA A 65 -8.34 13.83 -5.06
C ALA A 65 -9.85 13.68 -4.84
N SER A 66 -10.58 13.35 -5.92
CA SER A 66 -12.03 13.11 -5.81
C SER A 66 -12.34 11.81 -5.08
N LYS A 67 -13.48 11.76 -4.39
CA LYS A 67 -13.96 10.56 -3.68
C LYS A 67 -14.01 9.30 -4.56
N PRO A 68 -14.47 9.34 -5.83
CA PRO A 68 -14.38 8.18 -6.71
C PRO A 68 -12.95 7.68 -6.95
N THR A 69 -11.97 8.57 -7.01
CA THR A 69 -10.55 8.24 -7.20
C THR A 69 -9.99 7.56 -5.95
N VAL A 70 -10.23 8.13 -4.77
CA VAL A 70 -9.81 7.55 -3.48
C VAL A 70 -10.46 6.18 -3.25
N ASN A 71 -11.77 6.07 -3.50
CA ASN A 71 -12.50 4.81 -3.34
C ASN A 71 -11.99 3.71 -4.28
N ARG A 72 -11.64 4.09 -5.52
CA ARG A 72 -10.98 3.17 -6.46
C ARG A 72 -9.64 2.69 -5.90
N GLY A 73 -8.84 3.60 -5.37
CA GLY A 73 -7.56 3.25 -4.75
C GLY A 73 -7.71 2.25 -3.61
N PHE A 74 -8.57 2.52 -2.63
CA PHE A 74 -8.86 1.57 -1.53
C PHE A 74 -9.38 0.22 -2.04
N LYS A 75 -10.24 0.22 -3.06
CA LYS A 75 -10.74 -1.01 -3.67
C LYS A 75 -9.60 -1.84 -4.29
N GLU A 76 -8.72 -1.21 -5.06
CA GLU A 76 -7.56 -1.87 -5.66
C GLU A 76 -6.63 -2.47 -4.60
N LEU A 77 -6.32 -1.73 -3.53
CA LEU A 77 -5.48 -2.22 -2.44
C LEU A 77 -6.09 -3.43 -1.74
N ARG A 78 -7.40 -3.41 -1.51
CA ARG A 78 -8.13 -4.56 -0.95
C ARG A 78 -8.12 -5.76 -1.88
N GLU A 79 -8.37 -5.55 -3.17
CA GLU A 79 -8.39 -6.63 -4.16
C GLU A 79 -7.02 -7.28 -4.35
N CYS A 80 -5.94 -6.50 -4.23
CA CYS A 80 -4.56 -6.98 -4.31
C CYS A 80 -4.01 -7.53 -2.98
N GLY A 81 -4.78 -7.46 -1.88
CA GLY A 81 -4.35 -7.92 -0.55
C GLY A 81 -3.34 -7.02 0.16
N LEU A 82 -3.19 -5.76 -0.28
CA LEU A 82 -2.19 -4.82 0.27
C LEU A 82 -2.66 -4.08 1.52
N ALA A 83 -3.97 -3.81 1.62
CA ALA A 83 -4.58 -3.19 2.80
C ALA A 83 -6.07 -3.55 2.90
N TRP A 84 -6.61 -3.62 4.12
CA TRP A 84 -8.02 -3.90 4.35
C TRP A 84 -8.56 -3.10 5.55
N SER A 85 -9.88 -2.84 5.55
CA SER A 85 -10.54 -2.12 6.64
C SER A 85 -10.68 -3.05 7.85
N LEU A 86 -10.36 -2.53 9.03
CA LEU A 86 -10.69 -3.15 10.32
C LEU A 86 -12.02 -2.61 10.84
N GLU A 87 -12.17 -1.29 10.78
CA GLU A 87 -13.36 -0.52 11.10
C GLU A 87 -13.38 0.75 10.25
N ASP A 88 -14.43 1.56 10.38
CA ASP A 88 -14.56 2.80 9.61
C ASP A 88 -13.41 3.76 9.93
N GLY A 89 -12.59 4.06 8.91
CA GLY A 89 -11.44 4.95 9.06
C GLY A 89 -10.20 4.30 9.68
N LEU A 90 -10.19 2.98 9.91
CA LEU A 90 -9.01 2.25 10.35
C LEU A 90 -8.68 1.12 9.39
N TYR A 91 -7.46 1.14 8.87
CA TYR A 91 -6.97 0.18 7.88
C TYR A 91 -5.77 -0.58 8.41
N GLN A 92 -5.71 -1.88 8.12
CA GLN A 92 -4.53 -2.71 8.31
C GLN A 92 -3.75 -2.77 7.00
N LEU A 93 -2.47 -2.43 7.03
CA LEU A 93 -1.55 -2.71 5.93
C LEU A 93 -1.06 -4.15 6.01
N HIS A 94 -0.77 -4.74 4.85
CA HIS A 94 -0.22 -6.09 4.77
C HIS A 94 1.14 -6.16 5.52
N PRO A 95 1.38 -7.16 6.38
CA PRO A 95 2.59 -7.21 7.22
C PRO A 95 3.92 -7.16 6.46
N LEU A 96 3.96 -7.64 5.21
CA LEU A 96 5.14 -7.49 4.36
C LEU A 96 5.51 -6.03 4.04
N LEU A 97 4.56 -5.09 4.15
CA LEU A 97 4.80 -3.64 4.00
C LEU A 97 5.25 -2.99 5.30
N THR A 98 4.92 -3.59 6.44
CA THR A 98 5.09 -3.01 7.79
C THR A 98 6.15 -3.74 8.62
N GLY A 99 6.98 -4.59 8.01
CA GLY A 99 8.03 -5.34 8.71
C GLY A 99 7.51 -6.44 9.63
N GLY A 100 6.35 -7.03 9.30
CA GLY A 100 5.70 -8.09 10.06
C GLY A 100 4.68 -7.61 11.09
N LYS A 101 4.43 -6.30 11.16
CA LYS A 101 3.52 -5.70 12.15
C LYS A 101 2.06 -5.85 11.73
N ALA A 102 1.25 -6.34 12.67
CA ALA A 102 -0.19 -6.51 12.51
C ALA A 102 -0.90 -6.19 13.83
N SER A 103 -2.09 -5.61 13.75
CA SER A 103 -2.92 -5.28 14.91
C SER A 103 -3.36 -6.50 15.74
N SER A 104 -3.37 -7.69 15.13
CA SER A 104 -3.66 -8.96 15.79
C SER A 104 -2.91 -10.13 15.13
N PRO A 105 -2.28 -11.03 15.91
CA PRO A 105 -1.57 -12.20 15.37
C PRO A 105 -2.49 -13.30 14.85
N VAL A 106 -3.80 -13.23 15.13
CA VAL A 106 -4.80 -14.26 14.77
C VAL A 106 -5.66 -13.84 13.57
N MET A 107 -5.40 -12.65 13.01
CA MET A 107 -6.20 -12.13 11.90
C MET A 107 -5.84 -12.87 10.59
N PRO A 108 -6.84 -13.29 9.79
CA PRO A 108 -6.54 -13.81 8.46
C PRO A 108 -5.95 -12.69 7.60
N ILE A 109 -4.68 -12.84 7.23
CA ILE A 109 -3.98 -11.92 6.33
C ILE A 109 -4.34 -12.30 4.90
N PRO A 110 -4.95 -11.41 4.10
CA PRO A 110 -5.24 -11.67 2.70
C PRO A 110 -3.98 -11.99 1.89
N GLU A 111 -4.08 -12.96 0.98
CA GLU A 111 -3.00 -13.25 0.04
C GLU A 111 -2.78 -12.09 -0.92
N ILE A 112 -1.51 -11.82 -1.23
CA ILE A 112 -1.14 -10.83 -2.23
C ILE A 112 -1.42 -11.41 -3.60
N LYS A 113 -2.35 -10.80 -4.33
CA LYS A 113 -2.66 -11.21 -5.69
C LYS A 113 -1.64 -10.61 -6.64
N ALA A 114 -0.78 -11.48 -7.16
CA ALA A 114 0.15 -11.09 -8.19
C ALA A 114 -0.61 -10.60 -9.44
N ALA A 115 -0.04 -9.60 -10.08
CA ALA A 115 -0.36 -9.13 -11.41
C ALA A 115 -0.36 -10.32 -12.37
N GLU A 116 -1.38 -10.39 -13.24
CA GLU A 116 -1.46 -11.36 -14.31
C GLU A 116 -0.92 -10.70 -15.60
N PRO A 117 0.37 -10.87 -15.96
CA PRO A 117 0.99 -10.10 -17.03
C PRO A 117 0.45 -10.46 -18.43
N GLU A 118 -0.22 -11.59 -18.52
CA GLU A 118 -0.94 -12.09 -19.69
C GLU A 118 -2.14 -11.21 -20.02
N ARG A 119 -2.80 -10.61 -19.01
CA ARG A 119 -3.92 -9.69 -19.17
C ARG A 119 -3.50 -8.25 -19.47
N PHE A 120 -2.19 -7.97 -19.43
CA PHE A 120 -1.67 -6.63 -19.67
C PHE A 120 -1.74 -6.26 -21.14
N THR A 121 -2.04 -4.99 -21.40
CA THR A 121 -1.74 -4.36 -22.69
C THR A 121 -0.23 -4.38 -22.93
N GLU A 122 0.19 -4.32 -24.19
CA GLU A 122 1.60 -4.39 -24.57
C GLU A 122 2.46 -3.31 -23.87
N GLN A 123 1.95 -2.08 -23.82
CA GLN A 123 2.59 -0.97 -23.11
C GLN A 123 2.74 -1.23 -21.60
N ARG A 124 1.78 -1.93 -20.99
CA ARG A 124 1.82 -2.26 -19.56
C ARG A 124 2.78 -3.42 -19.29
N ARG A 125 2.84 -4.40 -20.20
CA ARG A 125 3.81 -5.50 -20.15
C ARG A 125 5.26 -5.02 -20.27
N ALA A 126 5.53 -4.06 -21.15
CA ALA A 126 6.85 -3.45 -21.29
C ALA A 126 7.29 -2.73 -20.00
N ARG A 127 6.39 -1.98 -19.37
CA ARG A 127 6.66 -1.33 -18.07
C ARG A 127 6.91 -2.34 -16.96
N TYR A 128 6.09 -3.39 -16.87
CA TYR A 128 6.27 -4.48 -15.91
C TYR A 128 7.62 -5.17 -16.10
N ALA A 129 8.00 -5.51 -17.34
CA ALA A 129 9.28 -6.15 -17.64
C ALA A 129 10.48 -5.26 -17.25
N ALA A 130 10.41 -3.95 -17.53
CA ALA A 130 11.44 -3.00 -17.09
C ALA A 130 11.56 -2.92 -15.56
N GLN A 131 10.42 -2.94 -14.85
CA GLN A 131 10.41 -2.93 -13.40
C GLN A 131 11.04 -4.20 -12.80
N VAL A 132 10.71 -5.38 -13.36
CA VAL A 132 11.31 -6.65 -12.96
C VAL A 132 12.82 -6.67 -13.26
N ALA A 133 13.23 -6.18 -14.42
CA ALA A 133 14.65 -6.09 -14.80
C ALA A 133 15.45 -5.19 -13.85
N ASN A 134 14.90 -4.03 -13.46
CA ASN A 134 15.53 -3.13 -12.49
C ASN A 134 15.70 -3.79 -11.12
N LEU A 135 14.75 -4.62 -10.70
CA LEU A 135 14.85 -5.38 -9.45
C LEU A 135 15.91 -6.49 -9.50
N ALA A 136 16.12 -7.08 -10.68
CA ALA A 136 17.13 -8.11 -10.90
C ALA A 136 18.55 -7.53 -11.02
N ALA A 137 18.71 -6.40 -11.68
CA ALA A 137 20.01 -5.74 -11.90
C ALA A 137 20.62 -5.12 -10.63
N ALA A 138 19.79 -4.84 -9.62
CA ALA A 138 20.23 -4.31 -8.33
C ALA A 138 20.69 -5.41 -7.34
N GLY A 139 20.80 -6.66 -7.78
CA GLY A 139 21.22 -7.83 -6.98
C GLY A 139 22.71 -7.82 -6.65
#